data_AF-A0A7M1B6X2-F1
#
_entry.id   AF-A0A7M1B6X2-F1
#
_cell.length_a   1.000
_cell.length_b   1.000
_cell.length_c   1.000
_cell.angle_alpha   90.00
_cell.angle_beta   90.00
_cell.angle_gamma   90.00
#
_symmetry.space_group_name_H-M   'P 1'
#
loop_
_entity.id
_entity.type
_entity.pdbx_description
1 polymer ?
#
loop_
_entity_poly.entity_id
_entity_poly.type
_entity_poly.pdbx_seq_one_letter_code
_entity_poly.pdbx_strand_id
1 'polypeptide(L)' 'MDVGKFYNVVYTRGKYEIEYENNVKCIKITPKSYRIERIDGSTFLIRQDSILKLKEISK' A
#
# COMPACT_ATOMS: atom_id res chain seq x y z
N MET A 1 6.51 -5.19 1.32
CA MET A 1 6.91 -3.82 0.93
C MET A 1 8.15 -3.47 1.71
N ASP A 2 9.06 -2.73 1.09
CA ASP A 2 10.24 -2.17 1.76
C ASP A 2 10.05 -0.67 2.02
N VAL A 3 10.50 -0.21 3.19
CA VAL A 3 10.43 1.20 3.56
C VAL A 3 11.28 2.02 2.58
N GLY A 4 10.71 3.11 2.07
CA GLY A 4 11.38 4.01 1.13
C GLY A 4 11.13 3.71 -0.34
N LYS A 5 10.62 2.51 -0.68
CA LYS A 5 10.29 2.12 -2.05
C LYS A 5 8.85 2.47 -2.44
N PHE A 6 8.63 2.60 -3.76
CA PHE A 6 7.33 2.90 -4.35
C PHE A 6 6.67 1.64 -4.91
N TYR A 7 5.35 1.56 -4.75
CA TYR A 7 4.56 0.41 -5.16
C TYR A 7 3.23 0.84 -5.76
N ASN A 8 2.70 0.00 -6.65
CA ASN A 8 1.29 -0.05 -6.96
C ASN A 8 0.67 -1.21 -6.16
N VAL A 9 -0.32 -0.89 -5.33
CA VAL A 9 -0.96 -1.82 -4.40
C VAL A 9 -2.42 -1.94 -4.75
N VAL A 10 -2.89 -3.18 -4.86
CA VAL A 10 -4.30 -3.52 -4.99
C VAL A 10 -4.72 -4.24 -3.71
N TYR A 11 -5.75 -3.73 -3.04
CA TYR A 11 -6.20 -4.28 -1.77
C TYR A 11 -7.72 -4.25 -1.66
N THR A 12 -8.26 -5.10 -0.80
CA THR A 12 -9.69 -5.11 -0.49
C THR A 12 -9.99 -4.11 0.63
N ARG A 13 -11.04 -3.32 0.43
CA ARG A 13 -11.67 -2.51 1.48
C ARG A 13 -13.08 -3.04 1.70
N GLY A 14 -13.36 -3.54 2.90
CA GLY A 14 -14.64 -4.16 3.18
C GLY A 14 -14.86 -5.48 2.42
N LYS A 15 -16.13 -5.85 2.23
CA LYS A 15 -16.53 -7.20 1.81
C LYS A 15 -16.49 -7.42 0.28
N TYR A 16 -16.54 -6.33 -0.51
CA TYR A 16 -16.63 -6.41 -1.97
C TYR A 16 -15.88 -5.30 -2.73
N GLU A 17 -15.23 -4.35 -2.04
CA GLU A 17 -14.56 -3.24 -2.74
C GLU A 17 -13.07 -3.56 -2.90
N ILE A 18 -12.58 -3.39 -4.13
CA ILE A 18 -11.17 -3.49 -4.47
C ILE A 18 -10.69 -2.08 -4.77
N GLU A 19 -9.71 -1.62 -4.01
CA GLU A 19 -9.07 -0.33 -4.22
C GLU A 19 -7.72 -0.49 -4.90
N TYR A 20 -7.37 0.50 -5.72
CA TYR A 20 -6.15 0.56 -6.50
C TYR A 20 -5.38 1.81 -6.11
N GLU A 21 -4.24 1.61 -5.46
CA GLU A 21 -3.35 2.68 -5.02
C GLU A 21 -2.08 2.64 -5.85
N ASN A 22 -1.88 3.68 -6.66
CA ASN A 22 -0.72 3.78 -7.53
C ASN A 22 0.30 4.78 -6.98
N ASN A 23 1.60 4.48 -7.18
CA ASN A 23 2.72 5.31 -6.72
C ASN A 23 2.69 5.64 -5.22
N VAL A 24 2.41 4.63 -4.39
CA VAL A 24 2.45 4.80 -2.94
C VAL A 24 3.80 4.41 -2.38
N LYS A 25 4.34 5.22 -1.48
CA LYS A 25 5.61 4.99 -0.81
C LYS A 25 5.37 4.27 0.51
N CYS A 26 6.07 3.17 0.77
CA CYS A 26 6.02 2.57 2.09
C CYS A 26 6.85 3.40 3.06
N ILE A 27 6.25 3.89 4.14
CA ILE A 27 6.94 4.72 5.16
C ILE A 27 7.20 3.96 6.45
N LYS A 28 6.40 2.93 6.76
CA LYS A 28 6.57 2.12 7.96
C LYS A 28 5.98 0.73 7.75
N ILE A 29 6.68 -0.28 8.26
CA ILE A 29 6.20 -1.66 8.31
C ILE A 29 5.81 -1.97 9.76
N THR A 30 4.64 -2.59 9.93
CA THR A 30 4.18 -3.12 11.21
C THR A 30 3.81 -4.60 11.02
N PRO A 31 3.75 -5.41 12.08
CA PRO A 31 3.57 -6.86 11.95
C PRO A 31 2.33 -7.29 11.16
N LYS A 32 1.25 -6.49 11.18
CA LYS A 32 -0.03 -6.81 10.50
C LYS A 32 -0.43 -5.79 9.44
N SER A 33 0.37 -4.74 9.24
CA SER A 33 0.01 -3.64 8.32
C SER A 33 1.20 -2.89 7.75
N TYR A 34 1.02 -2.26 6.61
CA TYR A 34 1.95 -1.31 6.03
C TYR A 34 1.36 0.09 6.13
N ARG A 35 2.18 1.05 6.57
CA ARG A 35 1.84 2.46 6.46
C ARG A 35 2.45 2.97 5.17
N ILE A 36 1.59 3.47 4.29
CA ILE A 36 1.95 4.01 2.99
C ILE A 36 1.61 5.50 2.93
N GLU A 37 2.37 6.21 2.14
CA GLU A 37 2.18 7.63 1.85
C GLU A 37 1.89 7.79 0.36
N ARG A 38 0.83 8.53 0.04
CA ARG A 38 0.45 8.89 -1.32
C ARG A 38 1.26 10.10 -1.80
N ILE A 39 1.28 10.33 -3.11
CA ILE A 39 1.90 11.52 -3.72
C ILE A 39 1.33 12.82 -3.13
N ASP A 40 0.04 12.82 -2.77
CA ASP A 40 -0.66 13.95 -2.16
C ASP A 40 -0.21 14.26 -0.70
N GLY A 41 0.70 13.46 -0.12
CA GLY A 41 1.13 13.59 1.28
C GLY A 41 0.18 12.94 2.29
N SER A 42 -1.00 12.51 1.84
CA SER A 42 -1.93 11.70 2.64
C SER A 42 -1.32 10.33 2.99
N THR A 43 -1.43 9.92 4.26
CA THR A 43 -0.97 8.59 4.72
C THR A 43 -2.13 7.63 4.93
N PHE A 44 -1.97 6.37 4.54
CA PHE A 44 -2.96 5.32 4.73
C PHE A 44 -2.32 4.05 5.30
N LEU A 45 -3.14 3.24 5.98
CA LEU A 45 -2.71 2.02 6.62
C LEU A 45 -3.40 0.82 5.96
N ILE A 46 -2.61 0.00 5.28
CA ILE A 46 -3.08 -1.19 4.57
C ILE A 46 -2.77 -2.41 5.43
N ARG A 47 -3.77 -3.26 5.70
CA ARG A 47 -3.54 -4.57 6.32
C ARG A 47 -2.90 -5.51 5.31
N GLN A 48 -1.90 -6.27 5.74
CA GLN A 48 -1.16 -7.18 4.86
C GLN A 48 -2.10 -8.24 4.24
N ASP A 49 -3.02 -8.76 5.05
CA ASP A 49 -4.03 -9.75 4.66
C ASP A 49 -5.01 -9.25 3.58
N SER A 50 -5.20 -7.92 3.50
CA SER A 50 -6.11 -7.32 2.51
C SER A 50 -5.44 -7.08 1.16
N ILE A 51 -4.12 -7.31 1.01
CA ILE A 51 -3.40 -7.05 -0.24
C ILE A 51 -3.62 -8.19 -1.21
N LEU A 52 -4.20 -7.87 -2.37
CA LEU A 52 -4.41 -8.81 -3.47
C LEU A 52 -3.22 -8.82 -4.42
N LYS A 53 -2.63 -7.66 -4.69
CA LYS A 53 -1.52 -7.52 -5.63
C LYS A 53 -0.59 -6.41 -5.21
N LEU A 54 0.71 -6.66 -5.37
CA LEU A 54 1.75 -5.69 -5.08
C LEU A 54 2.76 -5.67 -6.22
N LYS A 55 2.95 -4.51 -6.85
CA LYS A 55 3.95 -4.33 -7.90
C LYS A 55 4.89 -3.21 -7.51
N GLU A 56 6.17 -3.54 -7.36
CA GLU A 56 7.21 -2.53 -7.13
C GLU A 56 7.36 -1.64 -8.38
N ILE A 57 7.43 -0.34 -8.14
CA ILE A 57 7.77 0.64 -9.16
C ILE A 57 9.24 0.94 -8.96
N SER A 58 10.09 0.27 -9.72
CA SER A 58 11.49 0.68 -9.82
C SER A 58 11.53 1.90 -10.72
N LYS A 59 11.71 3.08 -10.12
CA LYS A 59 11.94 4.32 -10.85
C LYS A 59 13.43 4.54 -11.02
#